data_AF-A0A8C4LBN1-F1
#
_entry.id   AF-A0A8C4LBN1-F1
#
_cell.length_a   1.000
_cell.length_b   1.000
_cell.length_c   1.000
_cell.angle_alpha   90.00
_cell.angle_beta   90.00
_cell.angle_gamma   90.00
#
_symmetry.space_group_name_H-M   'P 1'
#
loop_
_entity.id
_entity.type
_entity.pdbx_description
1 polymer ?
#
loop_
_entity_poly.entity_id
_entity_poly.type
_entity_poly.pdbx_seq_one_letter_code
_entity_poly.pdbx_strand_id
1 'polypeptide(L)'
;MGVKKKKEMQVAALTICRQDLETLRSLADVEGKNLASLLLHCVQLTDGVSQIHYVKQIVPLLEKANKNGVCDPTIRSCLDILAGIYLSLSLKNPLKKILASSLDDLPEFFLTEAAQSFTSRLQEDMDSTDLYSYRKVIDNLSSCMENFNLGKPALF
;
A
#
# COMPACT_ATOMS: atom_id res chain seq x y z
N MET A 1 1.31 -28.56 -35.04
CA MET A 1 2.05 -27.93 -33.91
C MET A 1 1.21 -26.79 -33.35
N GLY A 2 0.62 -26.97 -32.18
CA GLY A 2 -0.22 -25.94 -31.55
C GLY A 2 0.65 -24.94 -30.79
N VAL A 3 0.79 -23.72 -31.29
CA VAL A 3 1.47 -22.65 -30.59
C VAL A 3 0.59 -22.25 -29.41
N LYS A 4 0.92 -22.72 -28.20
CA LYS A 4 0.29 -22.25 -26.96
C LYS A 4 0.59 -20.76 -26.82
N LYS A 5 -0.37 -19.92 -27.18
CA LYS A 5 -0.31 -18.46 -26.98
C LYS A 5 -0.18 -18.23 -25.48
N LYS A 6 1.03 -17.85 -25.04
CA LYS A 6 1.33 -17.54 -23.63
C LYS A 6 0.45 -16.36 -23.25
N LYS A 7 -0.60 -16.60 -22.48
CA LYS A 7 -1.48 -15.55 -21.98
C LYS A 7 -0.62 -14.72 -21.03
N GLU A 8 -0.12 -13.59 -21.51
CA GLU A 8 0.59 -12.65 -20.64
C GLU A 8 -0.34 -12.34 -19.47
N MET A 9 0.13 -12.63 -18.27
CA MET A 9 -0.61 -12.36 -17.06
C MET A 9 -0.64 -10.84 -16.90
N GLN A 10 -1.70 -10.20 -17.39
CA GLN A 10 -1.89 -8.77 -17.20
C GLN A 10 -2.08 -8.51 -15.71
N VAL A 11 -1.09 -7.87 -15.10
CA VAL A 11 -1.18 -7.37 -13.73
C VAL A 11 -1.89 -6.04 -13.81
N ALA A 12 -3.12 -5.98 -13.31
CA ALA A 12 -3.86 -4.72 -13.24
C ALA A 12 -3.08 -3.73 -12.38
N ALA A 13 -2.88 -2.51 -12.91
CA ALA A 13 -2.09 -1.48 -12.25
C ALA A 13 -2.75 -0.97 -10.95
N LEU A 14 -1.95 -0.36 -10.08
CA LEU A 14 -2.42 0.35 -8.90
C LEU A 14 -3.37 1.48 -9.28
N THR A 15 -4.39 1.68 -8.46
CA THR A 15 -5.27 2.83 -8.52
C THR A 15 -5.12 3.65 -7.25
N ILE A 16 -5.24 4.97 -7.37
CA ILE A 16 -5.13 5.91 -6.26
C ILE A 16 -6.26 6.92 -6.36
N CYS A 17 -6.83 7.34 -5.23
CA CYS A 17 -7.84 8.37 -5.25
C CYS A 17 -7.22 9.75 -5.54
N ARG A 18 -8.04 10.71 -5.97
CA ARG A 18 -7.55 12.03 -6.37
C ARG A 18 -6.85 12.76 -5.21
N GLN A 19 -7.45 12.71 -4.01
CA GLN A 19 -6.91 13.35 -2.81
C GLN A 19 -5.50 12.83 -2.50
N ASP A 20 -5.34 11.51 -2.48
CA ASP A 20 -4.05 10.86 -2.20
C ASP A 20 -2.99 11.21 -3.25
N LEU A 21 -3.38 11.31 -4.53
CA LEU A 21 -2.48 11.72 -5.61
C LEU A 21 -2.01 13.17 -5.43
N GLU A 22 -2.90 14.09 -5.04
CA GLU A 22 -2.56 15.49 -4.75
C GLU A 22 -1.63 15.58 -3.52
N THR A 23 -1.89 14.79 -2.48
CA THR A 23 -1.02 14.65 -1.31
C THR A 23 0.38 14.18 -1.69
N LEU A 24 0.51 13.10 -2.50
CA LEU A 24 1.82 12.62 -2.97
C LEU A 24 2.59 13.70 -3.72
N ARG A 25 1.92 14.48 -4.58
CA ARG A 25 2.56 15.58 -5.32
C ARG A 25 3.06 16.68 -4.41
N SER A 26 2.33 16.98 -3.33
CA SER A 26 2.75 18.01 -2.36
C SER A 26 3.93 17.58 -1.49
N LEU A 27 4.09 16.27 -1.27
CA LEU A 27 5.10 15.70 -0.39
C LEU A 27 6.34 15.18 -1.13
N ALA A 28 6.26 15.00 -2.45
CA ALA A 28 7.39 14.56 -3.26
C ALA A 28 8.55 15.58 -3.17
N ASP A 29 9.73 15.08 -2.83
CA ASP A 29 10.95 15.89 -2.79
C ASP A 29 11.50 16.14 -4.20
N VAL A 30 12.19 17.27 -4.37
CA VAL A 30 12.80 17.67 -5.65
C VAL A 30 13.84 16.65 -6.11
N GLU A 31 14.52 15.97 -5.19
CA GLU A 31 15.52 14.95 -5.53
C GLU A 31 14.92 13.59 -5.90
N GLY A 32 13.61 13.40 -5.67
CA GLY A 32 12.90 12.16 -5.98
C GLY A 32 13.30 10.96 -5.10
N LYS A 33 13.88 11.22 -3.92
CA LYS A 33 14.48 10.18 -3.06
C LYS A 33 13.60 9.76 -1.89
N ASN A 34 12.58 10.55 -1.54
CA ASN A 34 11.69 10.22 -0.44
C ASN A 34 10.61 9.21 -0.85
N LEU A 35 9.90 8.67 0.15
CA LEU A 35 8.86 7.66 -0.09
C LEU A 35 7.70 8.22 -0.93
N ALA A 36 7.33 9.49 -0.76
CA ALA A 36 6.25 10.12 -1.53
C ALA A 36 6.59 10.18 -3.02
N SER A 37 7.82 10.54 -3.38
CA SER A 37 8.33 10.55 -4.75
C SER A 37 8.32 9.15 -5.37
N LEU A 38 8.73 8.14 -4.61
CA LEU A 38 8.68 6.74 -5.06
C LEU A 38 7.24 6.28 -5.33
N LEU A 39 6.32 6.56 -4.42
CA LEU A 39 4.91 6.22 -4.58
C LEU A 39 4.27 6.99 -5.74
N LEU A 40 4.59 8.27 -5.89
CA LEU A 40 4.11 9.11 -6.99
C LEU A 40 4.53 8.55 -8.35
N HIS A 41 5.80 8.17 -8.49
CA HIS A 41 6.27 7.50 -9.71
C HIS A 41 5.57 6.15 -9.92
N CYS A 42 5.42 5.34 -8.87
CA CYS A 42 4.77 4.05 -8.94
C CYS A 42 3.33 4.15 -9.49
N VAL A 43 2.51 5.07 -8.96
CA VAL A 43 1.11 5.22 -9.38
C VAL A 43 0.94 5.87 -10.77
N GLN A 44 1.97 6.53 -11.28
CA GLN A 44 1.97 7.08 -12.64
C GLN A 44 2.28 6.02 -13.71
N LEU A 45 2.81 4.87 -13.32
CA LEU A 45 3.04 3.76 -14.24
C LEU A 45 1.71 3.11 -14.64
N THR A 46 1.60 2.74 -15.92
CA THR A 46 0.40 2.10 -16.48
C THR A 46 0.45 0.58 -16.43
N ASP A 47 1.60 0.00 -16.08
CA ASP A 47 1.80 -1.44 -16.07
C ASP A 47 2.09 -1.96 -14.65
N GLY A 48 1.30 -2.95 -14.23
CA GLY A 48 1.43 -3.53 -12.89
C GLY A 48 2.75 -4.28 -12.66
N VAL A 49 3.48 -4.64 -13.72
CA VAL A 49 4.75 -5.36 -13.60
C VAL A 49 5.87 -4.41 -13.16
N SER A 50 5.98 -3.23 -13.78
CA SER A 50 6.92 -2.19 -13.36
C SER A 50 6.61 -1.70 -11.94
N GLN A 51 5.32 -1.56 -11.60
CA GLN A 51 4.90 -1.16 -10.24
C GLN A 51 5.41 -2.11 -9.15
N ILE A 52 5.52 -3.42 -9.43
CA ILE A 52 6.09 -4.40 -8.49
C ILE A 52 7.52 -4.01 -8.07
N HIS A 53 8.33 -3.50 -9.01
CA HIS A 53 9.70 -3.11 -8.72
C HIS A 53 9.77 -1.92 -7.75
N TYR A 54 8.83 -0.98 -7.85
CA TYR A 54 8.75 0.15 -6.94
C TYR A 54 8.21 -0.25 -5.57
N VAL A 55 7.19 -1.10 -5.51
CA VAL A 55 6.65 -1.60 -4.23
C VAL A 55 7.74 -2.26 -3.39
N LYS A 56 8.62 -3.04 -4.00
CA LYS A 56 9.75 -3.69 -3.32
C LYS A 56 10.77 -2.72 -2.72
N GLN A 57 10.77 -1.45 -3.13
CA GLN A 57 11.68 -0.43 -2.61
C GLN A 57 11.11 0.33 -1.40
N ILE A 58 9.84 0.10 -1.03
CA ILE A 58 9.18 0.77 0.11
C ILE A 58 9.95 0.50 1.42
N VAL A 59 10.16 -0.78 1.76
CA VAL A 59 10.86 -1.16 3.01
C VAL A 59 12.29 -0.62 3.05
N PRO A 60 13.15 -0.82 2.02
CA PRO A 60 14.50 -0.24 1.99
C PRO A 60 14.56 1.28 2.16
N LEU A 61 13.54 2.02 1.70
CA LEU A 61 13.47 3.47 1.90
C LEU A 61 13.08 3.83 3.34
N LEU A 62 12.12 3.11 3.92
CA LEU A 62 11.69 3.31 5.30
C LEU A 62 12.81 3.00 6.31
N GLU A 63 13.59 1.94 6.07
CA GLU A 63 14.77 1.62 6.88
C GLU A 63 15.79 2.77 6.92
N LYS A 64 16.01 3.44 5.78
CA LYS A 64 16.92 4.59 5.69
C LYS A 64 16.36 5.85 6.34
N ALA A 65 15.04 5.97 6.42
CA ALA A 65 14.36 7.13 7.00
C ALA A 65 14.26 7.05 8.52
N ASN A 66 14.42 5.86 9.12
CA ASN A 66 14.44 5.67 10.56
C ASN A 66 15.73 6.23 11.19
N LYS A 67 15.79 7.54 11.45
CA LYS A 67 17.00 8.17 11.99
C LYS A 67 16.90 8.64 13.43
N ASN A 68 15.72 8.84 14.03
CA ASN A 68 15.62 9.47 15.36
C ASN A 68 14.41 9.02 16.20
N GLY A 69 13.77 7.88 15.88
CA GLY A 69 12.63 7.37 16.68
C GLY A 69 11.36 8.23 16.65
N VAL A 70 11.24 9.18 15.72
CA VAL A 70 10.01 9.93 15.45
C VAL A 70 9.60 9.70 13.99
N CYS A 71 8.35 9.30 13.77
CA CYS A 71 7.84 9.04 12.44
C CYS A 71 7.56 10.37 11.74
N ASP A 72 8.25 10.60 10.62
CA ASP A 72 8.11 11.81 9.81
C ASP A 72 6.65 11.93 9.30
N PRO A 73 6.03 13.12 9.34
CA PRO A 73 4.67 13.33 8.84
C PRO A 73 4.46 12.90 7.38
N THR A 74 5.49 13.01 6.56
CA THR A 74 5.49 12.53 5.17
C THR A 74 5.38 11.02 5.11
N ILE A 75 6.11 10.31 5.96
CA ILE A 75 6.04 8.85 6.04
C ILE A 75 4.66 8.41 6.51
N ARG A 76 4.11 9.06 7.54
CA ARG A 76 2.75 8.77 8.00
C ARG A 76 1.72 8.95 6.88
N SER A 77 1.82 10.04 6.13
CA SER A 77 0.93 10.29 4.97
C SER A 77 1.12 9.22 3.89
N CYS A 78 2.35 8.76 3.65
CA CYS A 78 2.62 7.68 2.70
C CYS A 78 2.04 6.33 3.17
N LEU A 79 2.08 6.02 4.46
CA LEU A 79 1.48 4.81 5.03
C LEU A 79 -0.05 4.82 4.88
N ASP A 80 -0.67 5.98 5.09
CA ASP A 80 -2.10 6.19 4.84
C ASP A 80 -2.49 5.95 3.38
N ILE A 81 -1.71 6.51 2.44
CA ILE A 81 -1.92 6.30 1.01
C ILE A 81 -1.68 4.82 0.61
N LEU A 82 -0.67 4.16 1.20
CA LEU A 82 -0.43 2.74 0.98
C LEU A 82 -1.59 1.86 1.46
N ALA A 83 -2.22 2.21 2.58
CA ALA A 83 -3.44 1.55 3.04
C ALA A 83 -4.58 1.72 2.04
N GLY A 84 -4.84 2.94 1.57
CA GLY A 84 -5.85 3.21 0.54
C GLY A 84 -5.62 2.42 -0.75
N ILE A 85 -4.37 2.40 -1.25
CA ILE A 85 -3.98 1.60 -2.41
C ILE A 85 -4.26 0.11 -2.16
N TYR A 86 -3.79 -0.44 -1.03
CA TYR A 86 -4.00 -1.85 -0.70
C TYR A 86 -5.48 -2.25 -0.68
N LEU A 87 -6.32 -1.43 -0.04
CA LEU A 87 -7.75 -1.69 0.12
C LEU A 87 -8.54 -1.55 -1.20
N SER A 88 -8.02 -0.76 -2.15
CA SER A 88 -8.60 -0.64 -3.49
C SER A 88 -8.32 -1.86 -4.38
N LEU A 89 -7.24 -2.61 -4.12
CA LEU A 89 -6.83 -3.74 -4.95
C LEU A 89 -7.71 -4.97 -4.72
N SER A 90 -8.00 -5.70 -5.80
CA SER A 90 -8.68 -7.00 -5.71
C SER A 90 -7.77 -8.06 -5.09
N LEU A 91 -8.36 -9.04 -4.38
CA LEU A 91 -7.63 -10.16 -3.76
C LEU A 91 -6.79 -10.98 -4.75
N LYS A 92 -7.19 -11.00 -6.03
CA LYS A 92 -6.48 -11.73 -7.09
C LYS A 92 -5.34 -10.93 -7.71
N ASN A 93 -5.19 -9.64 -7.37
CA ASN A 93 -4.15 -8.80 -7.93
C ASN A 93 -2.78 -9.14 -7.31
N PRO A 94 -1.75 -9.51 -8.12
CA PRO A 94 -0.39 -9.75 -7.64
C PRO A 94 0.21 -8.59 -6.84
N LEU A 95 -0.13 -7.33 -7.18
CA LEU A 95 0.34 -6.16 -6.45
C LEU A 95 -0.17 -6.13 -5.01
N LYS A 96 -1.39 -6.63 -4.73
CA LYS A 96 -1.93 -6.68 -3.37
C LYS A 96 -1.09 -7.61 -2.50
N LYS A 97 -0.67 -8.75 -3.04
CA LYS A 97 0.20 -9.72 -2.34
C LYS A 97 1.60 -9.18 -2.07
N ILE A 98 2.16 -8.47 -3.05
CA ILE A 98 3.51 -7.92 -2.92
C ILE A 98 3.51 -6.73 -1.95
N LEU A 99 2.47 -5.89 -1.99
CA LEU A 99 2.25 -4.87 -0.97
C LEU A 99 2.08 -5.49 0.42
N ALA A 100 1.29 -6.56 0.56
CA ALA A 100 1.16 -7.27 1.83
C ALA A 100 2.52 -7.73 2.38
N SER A 101 3.35 -8.36 1.54
CA SER A 101 4.70 -8.77 1.95
C SER A 101 5.55 -7.57 2.39
N SER A 102 5.56 -6.48 1.63
CA SER A 102 6.29 -5.28 2.02
C SER A 102 5.75 -4.63 3.31
N LEU A 103 4.46 -4.78 3.59
CA LEU A 103 3.84 -4.30 4.82
C LEU A 103 4.15 -5.20 6.02
N ASP A 104 4.28 -6.51 5.82
CA ASP A 104 4.68 -7.48 6.86
C ASP A 104 6.16 -7.33 7.22
N ASP A 105 6.99 -6.98 6.24
CA ASP A 105 8.43 -6.71 6.40
C ASP A 105 8.73 -5.26 6.87
N LEU A 106 7.72 -4.52 7.35
CA LEU A 106 7.92 -3.16 7.83
C LEU A 106 8.80 -3.15 9.10
N PRO A 107 9.70 -2.16 9.24
CA PRO A 107 10.42 -1.96 10.49
C PRO A 107 9.42 -1.76 11.65
N GLU A 108 9.72 -2.36 12.81
CA GLU A 108 8.85 -2.36 14.00
C GLU A 108 8.34 -0.95 14.36
N PHE A 109 9.22 0.03 14.19
CA PHE A 109 8.95 1.45 14.41
C PHE A 109 7.74 1.99 13.63
N PHE A 110 7.45 1.47 12.45
CA PHE A 110 6.34 1.94 11.59
C PHE A 110 5.08 1.09 11.70
N LEU A 111 5.12 -0.04 12.43
CA LEU A 111 3.98 -0.96 12.51
C LEU A 111 2.75 -0.29 13.14
N THR A 112 2.96 0.55 14.15
CA THR A 112 1.86 1.26 14.84
C THR A 112 1.19 2.26 13.91
N GLU A 113 1.96 3.10 13.22
CA GLU A 113 1.46 4.09 12.26
C GLU A 113 0.78 3.42 11.05
N ALA A 114 1.34 2.30 10.57
CA ALA A 114 0.72 1.52 9.51
C ALA A 114 -0.62 0.94 9.99
N ALA A 115 -0.67 0.31 11.16
CA ALA A 115 -1.91 -0.24 11.71
C ALA A 115 -3.00 0.84 11.91
N GLN A 116 -2.62 2.03 12.40
CA GLN A 116 -3.53 3.17 12.52
C GLN A 116 -4.06 3.64 11.17
N SER A 117 -3.20 3.72 10.17
CA SER A 117 -3.56 4.10 8.79
C SER A 117 -4.59 3.13 8.20
N PHE A 118 -4.35 1.82 8.30
CA PHE A 118 -5.28 0.80 7.84
C PHE A 118 -6.61 0.84 8.59
N THR A 119 -6.56 1.05 9.91
CA THR A 119 -7.77 1.14 10.73
C THR A 119 -8.62 2.35 10.34
N SER A 120 -7.99 3.53 10.17
CA SER A 120 -8.69 4.76 9.74
C SER A 120 -9.37 4.57 8.39
N ARG A 121 -8.65 4.02 7.40
CA ARG A 121 -9.20 3.81 6.05
C ARG A 121 -10.32 2.78 6.02
N LEU A 122 -10.20 1.69 6.78
CA LEU A 122 -11.28 0.71 6.91
C LEU A 122 -12.52 1.32 7.59
N GLN A 123 -12.32 2.17 8.59
CA GLN A 123 -13.41 2.89 9.25
C GLN A 123 -14.09 3.89 8.30
N GLU A 124 -13.33 4.68 7.56
CA GLU A 124 -13.85 5.58 6.51
C GLU A 124 -14.65 4.82 5.45
N ASP A 125 -14.14 3.67 4.99
CA ASP A 125 -14.86 2.78 4.09
C ASP A 125 -16.16 2.31 4.73
N MET A 126 -16.16 1.87 6.00
CA MET A 126 -17.38 1.44 6.70
C MET A 126 -18.43 2.54 6.84
N ASP A 127 -18.00 3.76 7.17
CA ASP A 127 -18.89 4.90 7.44
C ASP A 127 -19.50 5.48 6.16
N SER A 128 -18.81 5.33 5.02
CA SER A 128 -19.26 5.83 3.72
C SER A 128 -19.99 4.79 2.86
N THR A 129 -19.94 3.51 3.24
CA THR A 129 -20.38 2.38 2.42
C THR A 129 -21.88 2.09 2.55
N ASP A 130 -22.53 1.86 1.39
CA ASP A 130 -23.87 1.28 1.34
C ASP A 130 -23.87 -0.22 1.74
N LEU A 131 -25.02 -0.76 2.18
CA LEU A 131 -25.13 -2.15 2.64
C LEU A 131 -24.55 -3.23 1.69
N TYR A 132 -24.54 -2.98 0.38
CA TYR A 132 -23.99 -3.90 -0.65
C TYR A 132 -22.47 -3.88 -0.73
N SER A 133 -21.80 -2.81 -0.31
CA SER A 133 -20.33 -2.73 -0.36
C SER A 133 -19.64 -3.22 0.93
N TYR A 134 -20.40 -3.58 1.97
CA TYR A 134 -19.86 -4.23 3.19
C TYR A 134 -19.08 -5.50 2.89
N ARG A 135 -19.47 -6.28 1.87
CA ARG A 135 -18.71 -7.48 1.49
C ARG A 135 -17.26 -7.14 1.16
N LYS A 136 -17.02 -6.07 0.40
CA LYS A 136 -15.66 -5.61 0.06
C LYS A 136 -14.88 -5.22 1.30
N VAL A 137 -15.53 -4.52 2.24
CA VAL A 137 -14.91 -4.12 3.51
C VAL A 137 -14.53 -5.33 4.35
N ILE A 138 -15.43 -6.31 4.49
CA ILE A 138 -15.16 -7.56 5.22
C ILE A 138 -14.04 -8.36 4.54
N ASP A 139 -14.06 -8.50 3.21
CA ASP A 139 -13.00 -9.17 2.45
C ASP A 139 -11.63 -8.47 2.67
N ASN A 140 -11.63 -7.15 2.72
CA ASN A 140 -10.43 -6.36 3.01
C ASN A 140 -9.95 -6.54 4.46
N LEU A 141 -10.85 -6.57 5.43
CA LEU A 141 -10.53 -6.86 6.83
C LEU A 141 -9.88 -8.25 6.96
N SER A 142 -10.50 -9.27 6.40
CA SER A 142 -9.94 -10.63 6.34
C SER A 142 -8.57 -10.64 5.66
N SER A 143 -8.43 -9.93 4.53
CA SER A 143 -7.16 -9.82 3.81
C SER A 143 -6.06 -9.20 4.68
N CYS A 144 -6.37 -8.20 5.50
CA CYS A 144 -5.38 -7.61 6.42
C CYS A 144 -4.95 -8.63 7.48
N MET A 145 -5.90 -9.35 8.10
CA MET A 145 -5.60 -10.33 9.15
C MET A 145 -4.82 -11.55 8.66
N GLU A 146 -5.03 -11.96 7.41
CA GLU A 146 -4.41 -13.14 6.81
C GLU A 146 -3.01 -12.88 6.24
N ASN A 147 -2.79 -11.69 5.65
CA ASN A 147 -1.63 -11.46 4.78
C ASN A 147 -0.51 -10.63 5.39
N PHE A 148 -0.73 -9.94 6.51
CA PHE A 148 0.34 -9.27 7.25
C PHE A 148 -0.04 -9.11 8.73
N ASN A 149 0.95 -9.04 9.61
CA ASN A 149 0.74 -9.02 11.06
C ASN A 149 0.48 -7.61 11.63
N LEU A 150 0.22 -6.61 10.78
CA LEU A 150 -0.15 -5.26 11.22
C LEU A 150 -1.42 -5.32 12.10
N GLY A 151 -1.27 -4.94 13.37
CA GLY A 151 -2.36 -4.93 14.35
C GLY A 151 -2.44 -6.16 15.26
N LYS A 152 -1.58 -7.18 15.08
CA LYS A 152 -1.36 -8.15 16.16
C LYS A 152 -0.56 -7.45 17.27
N PRO A 153 -1.01 -7.49 18.54
CA PRO A 153 -0.17 -7.02 19.62
C PRO A 153 1.15 -7.78 19.56
N ALA A 154 2.27 -7.07 19.57
CA ALA A 154 3.56 -7.69 19.83
C ALA A 154 3.39 -8.47 21.14
N LEU A 155 3.51 -9.79 21.07
CA LEU A 155 3.56 -10.62 22.27
C LEU A 155 4.85 -10.24 22.99
N PHE A 156 4.74 -9.36 23.97
CA PHE A 156 5.77 -9.11 24.97
C PHE A 156 5.75 -10.22 26.02
#